data_AF-A0A8K0X367-F1
#
_entry.id   AF-A0A8K0X367-F1
#
_cell.length_a   1.000
_cell.length_b   1.000
_cell.length_c   1.000
_cell.angle_alpha   90.00
_cell.angle_beta   90.00
_cell.angle_gamma   90.00
#
_symmetry.space_group_name_H-M   'P 1'
#
loop_
_entity.id
_entity.type
_entity.pdbx_description
1 polymer ?
#
loop_
_entity_poly.entity_id
_entity_poly.type
_entity_poly.pdbx_seq_one_letter_code
_entity_poly.pdbx_strand_id
1 'polypeptide(L)'
;MRLHRLLPFLASVAAFAVSASPQGDICTKHQALRGEFSKGASVVSADPLTHFDSPMVAVFDESISENWSFDAASDDGQASIVVYFTRGTVANVVAAQRGLISVAWANGTRYMENAFVDVSTLATCRKTTSGLWENNAGNVTWGFTASKDFKQSIVTIKSPTINGTFELKSRGPAIYPGGLVYPSSQASVLFAPEMYWQEQFPVADAKVRLNIRGSEFHFDGVGGRDKNWNPRPWAVISQNWDMARAIVGPYGLMLWNYTSAVDGRSYFSAAVTKGDKVIFRTANQEASCSEDYGTFKLTNTGPVHLSSPAGSKDPLPDSRHTGYLIDLVSPKRGEHWRFAIDFSQTTFWFRASESLNVGQFAGKVSGGLMGQKEYKGVATGSVQELLGGLRFVPSGFPP
;
A
#
# COMPACT_ATOMS: atom_id res chain seq x y z
N MET A 1 -50.07 -34.19 -5.27
CA MET A 1 -49.54 -33.89 -3.92
C MET A 1 -48.01 -33.91 -3.99
N ARG A 2 -47.37 -32.78 -4.33
CA ARG A 2 -45.90 -32.64 -4.34
C ARG A 2 -45.52 -31.68 -3.22
N LEU A 3 -44.86 -32.21 -2.18
CA LEU A 3 -44.37 -31.43 -1.05
C LEU A 3 -43.14 -30.63 -1.49
N HIS A 4 -43.25 -29.30 -1.55
CA HIS A 4 -42.09 -28.42 -1.62
C HIS A 4 -41.47 -28.29 -0.22
N ARG A 5 -40.25 -28.83 -0.05
CA ARG A 5 -39.41 -28.52 1.10
C ARG A 5 -38.79 -27.14 0.88
N LEU A 6 -39.31 -26.14 1.59
CA LEU A 6 -38.62 -24.87 1.83
C LEU A 6 -37.44 -25.15 2.78
N LEU A 7 -36.21 -25.01 2.28
CA LEU A 7 -35.01 -24.92 3.12
C LEU A 7 -34.88 -23.46 3.61
N PRO A 8 -34.67 -23.22 4.91
CA PRO A 8 -34.42 -21.89 5.41
C PRO A 8 -33.00 -21.45 5.03
N PHE A 9 -32.90 -20.28 4.41
CA PHE A 9 -31.64 -19.56 4.20
C PHE A 9 -31.14 -19.06 5.56
N LEU A 10 -30.06 -19.66 6.07
CA LEU A 10 -29.28 -19.08 7.16
C LEU A 10 -28.40 -17.97 6.56
N ALA A 11 -28.71 -16.72 6.87
CA ALA A 11 -27.79 -15.62 6.68
C ALA A 11 -26.70 -15.71 7.76
N SER A 12 -25.47 -16.04 7.37
CA SER A 12 -24.31 -15.92 8.27
C SER A 12 -24.09 -14.45 8.60
N VAL A 13 -24.41 -14.08 9.84
CA VAL A 13 -24.06 -12.78 10.42
C VAL A 13 -22.58 -12.85 10.83
N ALA A 14 -21.77 -11.90 10.38
CA ALA A 14 -20.41 -11.74 10.90
C ALA A 14 -20.48 -11.55 12.43
N ALA A 15 -19.90 -12.49 13.18
CA ALA A 15 -19.95 -12.45 14.63
C ALA A 15 -18.85 -11.52 15.17
N PHE A 16 -19.23 -10.38 15.73
CA PHE A 16 -18.34 -9.60 16.59
C PHE A 16 -18.21 -10.34 17.93
N ALA A 17 -17.12 -11.07 18.11
CA ALA A 17 -16.80 -11.70 19.38
C ALA A 17 -15.93 -10.76 20.23
N VAL A 18 -16.41 -10.41 21.41
CA VAL A 18 -15.58 -9.80 22.45
C VAL A 18 -14.88 -10.93 23.19
N SER A 19 -13.55 -11.00 23.13
CA SER A 19 -12.77 -11.97 23.90
C SER A 19 -11.77 -11.23 24.78
N ALA A 20 -11.77 -11.52 26.08
CA ALA A 20 -10.73 -11.04 26.97
C ALA A 20 -9.38 -11.71 26.62
N SER A 21 -8.33 -10.92 26.45
CA SER A 21 -6.97 -11.46 26.36
C SER A 21 -6.47 -11.89 27.75
N PRO A 22 -5.41 -12.71 27.84
CA PRO A 22 -4.78 -13.08 29.12
C PRO A 22 -4.28 -11.88 29.95
N GLN A 23 -4.28 -10.67 29.37
CA GLN A 23 -3.82 -9.42 29.99
C GLN A 23 -4.96 -8.50 30.45
N GLY A 24 -6.22 -8.95 30.42
CA GLY A 24 -7.36 -8.16 30.90
C GLY A 24 -7.76 -6.99 29.98
N ASP A 25 -7.13 -6.87 28.81
CA ASP A 25 -7.55 -5.90 27.79
C ASP A 25 -8.77 -6.47 27.03
N ILE A 26 -9.88 -5.74 27.08
CA ILE A 26 -11.08 -6.02 26.26
C ILE A 26 -10.70 -5.72 24.82
N CYS A 27 -10.67 -6.76 23.98
CA CYS A 27 -10.41 -6.63 22.56
C CYS A 27 -11.66 -6.98 21.75
N THR A 28 -11.94 -6.19 20.73
CA THR A 28 -12.96 -6.51 19.72
C THR A 28 -12.31 -7.28 18.59
N LYS A 29 -12.88 -8.44 18.23
CA LYS A 29 -12.38 -9.25 17.11
C LYS A 29 -13.31 -9.14 15.91
N HIS A 30 -12.71 -9.04 14.73
CA HIS A 30 -13.37 -9.12 13.44
C HIS A 30 -12.71 -10.22 12.62
N GLN A 31 -13.42 -11.33 12.44
CA GLN A 31 -12.94 -12.50 11.71
C GLN A 31 -13.56 -12.56 10.31
N ALA A 32 -12.78 -13.00 9.33
CA ALA A 32 -13.26 -13.37 8.01
C ALA A 32 -12.70 -14.75 7.64
N LEU A 33 -13.58 -15.61 7.11
CA LEU A 33 -13.26 -16.98 6.73
C LEU A 33 -13.17 -17.10 5.22
N ARG A 34 -12.31 -18.00 4.75
CA ARG A 34 -12.18 -18.30 3.33
C ARG A 34 -13.52 -18.83 2.78
N GLY A 35 -13.99 -18.24 1.69
CA GLY A 35 -15.22 -18.65 1.02
C GLY A 35 -16.51 -18.15 1.67
N GLU A 36 -16.44 -17.44 2.79
CA GLU A 36 -17.60 -16.83 3.43
C GLU A 36 -17.78 -15.37 2.99
N PHE A 37 -18.94 -15.07 2.41
CA PHE A 37 -19.34 -13.73 1.98
C PHE A 37 -20.86 -13.60 1.99
N SER A 38 -21.36 -12.36 2.07
CA SER A 38 -22.78 -12.06 1.98
C SER A 38 -23.25 -11.94 0.52
N LYS A 39 -24.51 -12.31 0.29
CA LYS A 39 -25.19 -12.00 -0.97
C LYS A 39 -25.73 -10.57 -0.92
N GLY A 40 -25.34 -9.75 -1.90
CA GLY A 40 -25.72 -8.34 -2.00
C GLY A 40 -24.57 -7.40 -1.68
N ALA A 41 -24.67 -6.16 -2.16
CA ALA A 41 -23.63 -5.16 -2.00
C ALA A 41 -23.41 -4.85 -0.52
N SER A 42 -22.17 -4.98 -0.08
CA SER A 42 -21.74 -4.60 1.25
C SER A 42 -21.21 -3.16 1.26
N VAL A 43 -21.27 -2.51 2.42
CA VAL A 43 -20.88 -1.10 2.58
C VAL A 43 -19.49 -1.04 3.18
N VAL A 44 -18.66 -0.15 2.64
CA VAL A 44 -17.35 0.18 3.21
C VAL A 44 -17.45 1.46 4.04
N SER A 45 -16.64 1.56 5.09
CA SER A 45 -16.57 2.77 5.90
C SER A 45 -15.95 3.92 5.10
N ALA A 46 -16.60 5.07 5.15
CA ALA A 46 -16.09 6.34 4.63
C ALA A 46 -15.89 7.38 5.75
N ASP A 47 -16.08 6.98 7.01
CA ASP A 47 -15.98 7.87 8.16
C ASP A 47 -14.50 8.20 8.44
N PRO A 48 -14.08 9.47 8.32
CA PRO A 48 -12.70 9.85 8.55
C PRO A 48 -12.28 9.69 10.02
N LEU A 49 -13.23 9.66 10.97
CA LEU A 49 -12.92 9.51 12.39
C LEU A 49 -12.73 8.05 12.81
N THR A 50 -13.06 7.10 11.96
CA THR A 50 -12.77 5.69 12.21
C THR A 50 -11.25 5.50 12.27
N HIS A 51 -10.78 4.89 13.37
CA HIS A 51 -9.35 4.64 13.55
C HIS A 51 -8.78 3.84 12.37
N PHE A 52 -7.65 4.28 11.85
CA PHE A 52 -7.06 3.76 10.61
C PHE A 52 -6.89 2.23 10.60
N ASP A 53 -6.48 1.63 11.71
CA ASP A 53 -6.36 0.17 11.79
C ASP A 53 -7.66 -0.63 12.05
N SER A 54 -8.79 0.02 12.27
CA SER A 54 -10.08 -0.66 12.46
C SER A 54 -10.54 -1.35 11.17
N PRO A 55 -11.32 -2.44 11.25
CA PRO A 55 -12.03 -2.97 10.09
C PRO A 55 -12.84 -1.87 9.38
N MET A 56 -12.66 -1.71 8.07
CA MET A 56 -13.46 -0.79 7.25
C MET A 56 -14.61 -1.50 6.53
N VAL A 57 -14.66 -2.82 6.64
CA VAL A 57 -15.65 -3.70 6.05
C VAL A 57 -16.17 -4.59 7.17
N ALA A 58 -17.48 -4.57 7.42
CA ALA A 58 -18.10 -5.41 8.45
C ALA A 58 -18.45 -6.81 7.92
N VAL A 59 -18.83 -6.90 6.65
CA VAL A 59 -19.14 -8.16 5.95
C VAL A 59 -18.60 -8.02 4.53
N PHE A 60 -17.89 -9.04 4.05
CA PHE A 60 -17.40 -9.07 2.67
C PHE A 60 -18.49 -9.59 1.75
N ASP A 61 -18.66 -8.93 0.61
CA ASP A 61 -19.40 -9.48 -0.54
C ASP A 61 -18.39 -10.09 -1.55
N GLU A 62 -18.84 -10.31 -2.78
CA GLU A 62 -18.01 -10.90 -3.84
C GLU A 62 -17.00 -9.94 -4.47
N SER A 63 -17.01 -8.64 -4.14
CA SER A 63 -16.18 -7.63 -4.83
C SER A 63 -15.30 -6.82 -3.89
N ILE A 64 -15.67 -6.66 -2.62
CA ILE A 64 -14.95 -5.84 -1.66
C ILE A 64 -13.58 -6.45 -1.34
N SER A 65 -12.58 -5.59 -1.21
CA SER A 65 -11.27 -5.95 -0.68
C SER A 65 -10.80 -4.96 0.37
N GLU A 66 -10.03 -5.43 1.33
CA GLU A 66 -9.31 -4.61 2.31
C GLU A 66 -7.86 -5.08 2.40
N ASN A 67 -6.93 -4.13 2.36
CA ASN A 67 -5.51 -4.39 2.23
C ASN A 67 -4.67 -3.53 3.17
N TRP A 68 -3.75 -4.14 3.90
CA TRP A 68 -2.68 -3.47 4.64
C TRP A 68 -1.36 -3.70 3.93
N SER A 69 -0.66 -2.61 3.62
CA SER A 69 0.61 -2.63 2.92
C SER A 69 1.73 -2.22 3.85
N PHE A 70 2.87 -2.88 3.74
CA PHE A 70 4.10 -2.57 4.45
C PHE A 70 5.22 -2.64 3.45
N ASP A 71 6.05 -1.61 3.37
CA ASP A 71 7.19 -1.59 2.46
C ASP A 71 8.44 -1.02 3.13
N ALA A 72 9.60 -1.39 2.63
CA ALA A 72 10.87 -0.78 3.01
C ALA A 72 11.94 -0.97 1.94
N ALA A 73 12.90 -0.06 1.94
CA ALA A 73 14.17 -0.12 1.23
C ALA A 73 15.31 -0.02 2.24
N SER A 74 16.42 -0.71 2.01
CA SER A 74 17.63 -0.61 2.84
C SER A 74 18.27 0.78 2.76
N ASP A 75 19.05 1.16 3.77
CA ASP A 75 19.72 2.47 3.83
C ASP A 75 20.63 2.79 2.62
N ASP A 76 21.12 1.77 1.91
CA ASP A 76 21.90 1.90 0.67
C ASP A 76 21.04 1.86 -0.62
N GLY A 77 19.74 1.62 -0.49
CA GLY A 77 18.77 1.49 -1.58
C GLY A 77 18.94 0.23 -2.43
N GLN A 78 19.66 -0.79 -1.95
CA GLN A 78 19.99 -2.00 -2.73
C GLN A 78 19.12 -3.21 -2.38
N ALA A 79 18.44 -3.21 -1.23
CA ALA A 79 17.50 -4.24 -0.84
C ALA A 79 16.11 -3.65 -0.59
N SER A 80 15.07 -4.45 -0.79
CA SER A 80 13.68 -3.99 -0.62
C SER A 80 12.74 -5.11 -0.25
N ILE A 81 11.67 -4.74 0.45
CA ILE A 81 10.58 -5.63 0.84
C ILE A 81 9.25 -4.93 0.61
N VAL A 82 8.25 -5.73 0.25
CA VAL A 82 6.85 -5.41 0.43
C VAL A 82 6.12 -6.59 1.04
N VAL A 83 5.19 -6.30 1.94
CA VAL A 83 4.26 -7.27 2.52
C VAL A 83 2.84 -6.70 2.40
N TYR A 84 1.94 -7.49 1.82
CA TYR A 84 0.52 -7.19 1.79
C TYR A 84 -0.25 -8.23 2.61
N PHE A 85 -1.16 -7.75 3.44
CA PHE A 85 -2.20 -8.57 4.05
C PHE A 85 -3.53 -8.15 3.48
N THR A 86 -4.20 -9.07 2.79
CA THR A 86 -5.44 -8.77 2.08
C THR A 86 -6.53 -9.73 2.51
N ARG A 87 -7.77 -9.23 2.56
CA ARG A 87 -8.98 -10.02 2.81
C ARG A 87 -10.14 -9.54 1.94
N GLY A 88 -11.07 -10.45 1.61
CA GLY A 88 -12.17 -10.20 0.68
C GLY A 88 -11.86 -10.75 -0.70
N THR A 89 -12.20 -10.04 -1.78
CA THR A 89 -11.92 -10.48 -3.14
C THR A 89 -10.53 -10.05 -3.60
N VAL A 90 -9.67 -11.03 -3.83
CA VAL A 90 -8.22 -10.81 -4.02
C VAL A 90 -7.74 -11.61 -5.22
N ALA A 91 -7.16 -10.94 -6.23
CA ALA A 91 -6.66 -11.58 -7.44
C ALA A 91 -7.69 -12.54 -8.09
N ASN A 92 -8.94 -12.08 -8.21
CA ASN A 92 -10.09 -12.82 -8.71
C ASN A 92 -10.52 -14.04 -7.85
N VAL A 93 -9.95 -14.20 -6.66
CA VAL A 93 -10.40 -15.19 -5.67
C VAL A 93 -11.34 -14.51 -4.69
N VAL A 94 -12.62 -14.85 -4.76
CA VAL A 94 -13.67 -14.33 -3.88
C VAL A 94 -13.47 -14.83 -2.44
N ALA A 95 -13.71 -13.96 -1.46
CA ALA A 95 -13.62 -14.26 -0.03
C ALA A 95 -12.30 -14.97 0.35
N ALA A 96 -11.19 -14.48 -0.18
CA ALA A 96 -9.85 -14.94 0.09
C ALA A 96 -9.23 -14.22 1.29
N GLN A 97 -8.30 -14.91 1.96
CA GLN A 97 -7.43 -14.36 2.98
C GLN A 97 -5.99 -14.58 2.49
N ARG A 98 -5.23 -13.51 2.23
CA ARG A 98 -3.94 -13.58 1.55
C ARG A 98 -2.84 -12.81 2.29
N GLY A 99 -1.72 -13.47 2.52
CA GLY A 99 -0.42 -12.82 2.71
C GLY A 99 0.37 -12.83 1.39
N LEU A 100 0.92 -11.70 0.99
CA LEU A 100 1.85 -11.61 -0.14
C LEU A 100 3.14 -10.95 0.36
N ILE A 101 4.28 -11.52 0.02
CA ILE A 101 5.59 -10.90 0.25
C ILE A 101 6.38 -10.90 -1.05
N SER A 102 7.07 -9.80 -1.33
CA SER A 102 8.10 -9.74 -2.36
C SER A 102 9.34 -9.05 -1.79
N VAL A 103 10.51 -9.62 -2.07
CA VAL A 103 11.80 -9.09 -1.61
C VAL A 103 12.82 -9.08 -2.75
N ALA A 104 13.77 -8.15 -2.66
CA ALA A 104 14.98 -8.14 -3.45
C ALA A 104 16.20 -7.94 -2.52
N TRP A 105 17.22 -8.78 -2.67
CA TRP A 105 18.52 -8.65 -2.00
C TRP A 105 19.42 -7.69 -2.78
N ALA A 106 20.47 -7.18 -2.12
CA ALA A 106 21.47 -6.31 -2.75
C ALA A 106 22.15 -6.91 -3.99
N ASN A 107 22.24 -8.23 -4.08
CA ASN A 107 22.81 -8.91 -5.26
C ASN A 107 21.82 -9.06 -6.43
N GLY A 108 20.60 -8.51 -6.33
CA GLY A 108 19.55 -8.61 -7.34
C GLY A 108 18.73 -9.90 -7.30
N THR A 109 19.05 -10.85 -6.40
CA THR A 109 18.18 -12.01 -6.15
C THR A 109 16.82 -11.53 -5.67
N ARG A 110 15.75 -12.15 -6.14
CA ARG A 110 14.37 -11.81 -5.75
C ARG A 110 13.61 -13.05 -5.30
N TYR A 111 12.65 -12.83 -4.42
CA TYR A 111 11.73 -13.86 -3.97
C TYR A 111 10.34 -13.26 -3.81
N MET A 112 9.31 -13.98 -4.29
CA MET A 112 7.92 -13.60 -4.12
C MET A 112 7.12 -14.83 -3.71
N GLU A 113 6.23 -14.66 -2.72
CA GLU A 113 5.34 -15.71 -2.24
C GLU A 113 3.94 -15.16 -2.01
N ASN A 114 2.94 -15.94 -2.42
CA ASN A 114 1.54 -15.71 -2.12
C ASN A 114 1.01 -16.86 -1.27
N ALA A 115 0.63 -16.57 -0.04
CA ALA A 115 0.02 -17.52 0.89
C ALA A 115 -1.48 -17.22 1.02
N PHE A 116 -2.31 -18.10 0.44
CA PHE A 116 -3.74 -18.11 0.70
C PHE A 116 -4.04 -18.99 1.91
N VAL A 117 -4.74 -18.43 2.89
CA VAL A 117 -5.02 -19.08 4.17
C VAL A 117 -6.52 -19.15 4.44
N ASP A 118 -6.91 -19.81 5.52
CA ASP A 118 -8.30 -20.13 5.82
C ASP A 118 -9.00 -19.01 6.59
N VAL A 119 -8.26 -18.26 7.42
CA VAL A 119 -8.82 -17.31 8.38
C VAL A 119 -8.00 -16.01 8.37
N SER A 120 -8.69 -14.86 8.38
CA SER A 120 -8.10 -13.61 8.87
C SER A 120 -8.83 -13.09 10.10
N THR A 121 -8.10 -12.64 11.09
CA THR A 121 -8.63 -12.06 12.33
C THR A 121 -7.98 -10.72 12.59
N LEU A 122 -8.77 -9.65 12.67
CA LEU A 122 -8.34 -8.39 13.28
C LEU A 122 -8.76 -8.36 14.74
N ALA A 123 -7.84 -8.03 15.63
CA ALA A 123 -8.13 -7.76 17.03
C ALA A 123 -7.78 -6.32 17.36
N THR A 124 -8.79 -5.53 17.75
CA THR A 124 -8.62 -4.15 18.20
C THR A 124 -8.71 -4.11 19.72
N CYS A 125 -7.59 -3.83 20.36
CA CYS A 125 -7.47 -3.69 21.80
C CYS A 125 -7.23 -2.22 22.19
N ARG A 126 -7.13 -1.94 23.49
CA ARG A 126 -6.95 -0.57 24.00
C ARG A 126 -5.69 0.12 23.48
N LYS A 127 -4.56 -0.61 23.40
CA LYS A 127 -3.24 -0.05 23.05
C LYS A 127 -2.76 -0.44 21.66
N THR A 128 -3.30 -1.52 21.11
CA THR A 128 -2.81 -2.12 19.87
C THR A 128 -3.96 -2.55 18.97
N THR A 129 -3.66 -2.63 17.68
CA THR A 129 -4.48 -3.39 16.72
C THR A 129 -3.58 -4.45 16.09
N SER A 130 -4.03 -5.70 16.06
CA SER A 130 -3.32 -6.78 15.39
C SER A 130 -4.16 -7.38 14.27
N GLY A 131 -3.49 -7.87 13.24
CA GLY A 131 -4.09 -8.67 12.18
C GLY A 131 -3.35 -9.98 12.03
N LEU A 132 -4.09 -11.06 11.87
CA LEU A 132 -3.57 -12.43 11.80
C LEU A 132 -4.21 -13.16 10.62
N TRP A 133 -3.38 -13.72 9.75
CA TRP A 133 -3.73 -14.58 8.62
C TRP A 133 -3.14 -15.95 8.87
N GLU A 134 -3.99 -16.96 9.03
CA GLU A 134 -3.57 -18.30 9.41
C GLU A 134 -4.38 -19.40 8.73
N ASN A 135 -3.76 -20.55 8.58
CA ASN A 135 -4.43 -21.75 8.09
C ASN A 135 -4.84 -22.66 9.26
N ASN A 136 -5.83 -23.52 9.02
CA ASN A 136 -6.37 -24.42 10.04
C ASN A 136 -5.34 -25.49 10.49
N ALA A 137 -4.31 -25.76 9.68
CA ALA A 137 -3.22 -26.65 10.02
C ALA A 137 -2.21 -26.03 11.02
N GLY A 138 -2.25 -24.71 11.24
CA GLY A 138 -1.41 -24.01 12.21
C GLY A 138 0.08 -23.91 11.84
N ASN A 139 0.45 -24.23 10.60
CA ASN A 139 1.83 -24.14 10.13
C ASN A 139 2.12 -22.88 9.31
N VAL A 140 1.10 -22.09 8.97
CA VAL A 140 1.23 -20.77 8.33
C VAL A 140 0.54 -19.74 9.21
N THR A 141 1.31 -18.77 9.68
CA THR A 141 0.84 -17.65 10.51
C THR A 141 1.57 -16.38 10.09
N TRP A 142 0.82 -15.46 9.52
CA TRP A 142 1.32 -14.21 8.97
C TRP A 142 0.51 -13.09 9.62
N GLY A 143 1.13 -12.02 10.11
CA GLY A 143 0.35 -10.96 10.73
C GLY A 143 1.14 -9.72 11.09
N PHE A 144 0.43 -8.76 11.68
CA PHE A 144 1.02 -7.54 12.21
C PHE A 144 0.44 -7.20 13.58
N THR A 145 1.19 -6.41 14.34
CA THR A 145 0.70 -5.68 15.53
C THR A 145 1.15 -4.23 15.43
N ALA A 146 0.22 -3.29 15.54
CA ALA A 146 0.47 -1.86 15.45
C ALA A 146 -0.02 -1.14 16.72
N SER A 147 0.72 -0.12 17.16
CA SER A 147 0.31 0.73 18.28
C SER A 147 -0.81 1.68 17.86
N LYS A 148 -1.79 1.90 18.76
CA LYS A 148 -2.94 2.80 18.54
C LYS A 148 -2.55 4.28 18.37
N ASP A 149 -1.34 4.65 18.74
CA ASP A 149 -0.80 6.01 18.57
C ASP A 149 0.03 6.19 17.29
N PHE A 150 0.03 5.19 16.40
CA PHE A 150 0.75 5.17 15.12
C PHE A 150 2.27 5.35 15.22
N LYS A 151 2.89 4.94 16.33
CA LYS A 151 4.35 5.05 16.48
C LYS A 151 5.11 3.81 16.04
N GLN A 152 4.52 2.63 16.18
CA GLN A 152 5.22 1.37 15.93
C GLN A 152 4.31 0.34 15.28
N SER A 153 4.86 -0.46 14.38
CA SER A 153 4.22 -1.66 13.86
C SER A 153 5.25 -2.77 13.68
N ILE A 154 4.86 -4.00 13.96
CA ILE A 154 5.69 -5.19 13.78
C ILE A 154 4.90 -6.18 12.95
N VAL A 155 5.43 -6.54 11.80
CA VAL A 155 5.01 -7.68 11.00
C VAL A 155 5.75 -8.92 11.50
N THR A 156 5.03 -10.01 11.69
CA THR A 156 5.58 -11.32 12.08
C THR A 156 5.11 -12.35 11.06
N ILE A 157 6.07 -13.07 10.48
CA ILE A 157 5.80 -14.13 9.50
C ILE A 157 6.38 -15.43 10.03
N LYS A 158 5.57 -16.48 10.07
CA LYS A 158 5.96 -17.84 10.41
C LYS A 158 5.31 -18.82 9.43
N SER A 159 6.11 -19.51 8.67
CA SER A 159 5.70 -20.49 7.67
C SER A 159 6.87 -21.45 7.38
N PRO A 160 6.65 -22.54 6.62
CA PRO A 160 7.75 -23.44 6.24
C PRO A 160 8.86 -22.75 5.42
N THR A 161 8.53 -21.68 4.71
CA THR A 161 9.42 -20.95 3.80
C THR A 161 9.98 -19.67 4.42
N ILE A 162 9.28 -19.03 5.35
CA ILE A 162 9.65 -17.72 5.89
C ILE A 162 9.44 -17.69 7.40
N ASN A 163 10.45 -17.20 8.13
CA ASN A 163 10.38 -16.96 9.56
C ASN A 163 11.09 -15.66 9.94
N GLY A 164 10.42 -14.78 10.69
CA GLY A 164 11.06 -13.58 11.27
C GLY A 164 10.12 -12.38 11.41
N THR A 165 10.71 -11.20 11.53
CA THR A 165 10.01 -9.94 11.76
C THR A 165 10.39 -8.83 10.78
N PHE A 166 9.46 -7.90 10.59
CA PHE A 166 9.67 -6.62 9.92
C PHE A 166 9.03 -5.51 10.78
N GLU A 167 9.89 -4.68 11.37
CA GLU A 167 9.51 -3.61 12.29
C GLU A 167 9.54 -2.26 11.58
N LEU A 168 8.55 -1.41 11.88
CA LEU A 168 8.45 -0.03 11.44
C LEU A 168 8.27 0.90 12.65
N LYS A 169 9.04 1.98 12.68
CA LYS A 169 8.88 3.07 13.64
C LYS A 169 8.59 4.36 12.89
N SER A 170 7.37 4.89 13.03
CA SER A 170 6.94 6.06 12.29
C SER A 170 7.80 7.29 12.65
N ARG A 171 8.13 8.09 11.63
CA ARG A 171 8.79 9.39 11.81
C ARG A 171 7.82 10.56 11.70
N GLY A 172 6.63 10.34 11.14
CA GLY A 172 5.62 11.37 10.91
C GLY A 172 4.24 10.98 11.45
N PRO A 173 3.29 11.92 11.44
CA PRO A 173 1.91 11.63 11.81
C PRO A 173 1.22 10.80 10.72
N ALA A 174 0.19 10.04 11.11
CA ALA A 174 -0.72 9.42 10.14
C ALA A 174 -1.49 10.50 9.37
N ILE A 175 -1.68 10.29 8.06
CA ILE A 175 -2.32 11.27 7.17
C ILE A 175 -3.40 10.65 6.28
N TYR A 176 -4.34 11.50 5.89
CA TYR A 176 -5.35 11.22 4.87
C TYR A 176 -4.83 11.54 3.46
N PRO A 177 -5.57 11.15 2.41
CA PRO A 177 -5.55 11.82 1.10
C PRO A 177 -5.40 13.35 1.22
N GLY A 178 -4.44 13.92 0.50
CA GLY A 178 -4.14 15.36 0.53
C GLY A 178 -3.39 15.83 1.78
N GLY A 179 -2.90 14.90 2.62
CA GLY A 179 -1.93 15.14 3.69
C GLY A 179 -2.48 15.79 4.97
N LEU A 180 -3.80 15.82 5.18
CA LEU A 180 -4.36 16.20 6.48
C LEU A 180 -3.93 15.18 7.54
N VAL A 181 -3.67 15.65 8.76
CA VAL A 181 -3.26 14.80 9.88
C VAL A 181 -4.48 14.13 10.53
N TYR A 182 -4.37 12.85 10.86
CA TYR A 182 -5.37 12.12 11.64
C TYR A 182 -5.31 12.48 13.14
N PRO A 183 -6.45 12.57 13.84
CA PRO A 183 -7.84 12.54 13.34
C PRO A 183 -8.31 13.91 12.85
N SER A 184 -9.20 13.95 11.86
CA SER A 184 -9.79 15.19 11.36
C SER A 184 -11.17 14.94 10.74
N SER A 185 -12.19 15.62 11.25
CA SER A 185 -13.55 15.57 10.69
C SER A 185 -13.70 16.30 9.36
N GLN A 186 -12.70 17.11 8.98
CA GLN A 186 -12.65 17.83 7.71
C GLN A 186 -11.94 17.03 6.62
N ALA A 187 -11.33 15.89 6.97
CA ALA A 187 -10.63 15.05 6.03
C ALA A 187 -11.56 14.06 5.33
N SER A 188 -11.05 13.44 4.27
CA SER A 188 -11.70 12.36 3.55
C SER A 188 -10.73 11.18 3.46
N VAL A 189 -11.24 9.97 3.70
CA VAL A 189 -10.55 8.71 3.40
C VAL A 189 -10.77 8.26 1.96
N LEU A 190 -11.69 8.88 1.24
CA LEU A 190 -11.89 8.67 -0.20
C LEU A 190 -10.79 9.43 -0.96
N PHE A 191 -9.92 8.71 -1.66
CA PHE A 191 -8.84 9.28 -2.45
C PHE A 191 -9.27 9.54 -3.90
N ALA A 192 -9.92 8.55 -4.50
CA ALA A 192 -10.52 8.59 -5.82
C ALA A 192 -11.85 7.81 -5.77
N PRO A 193 -12.74 7.91 -6.78
CA PRO A 193 -13.99 7.14 -6.81
C PRO A 193 -13.73 5.66 -6.53
N GLU A 194 -14.40 5.14 -5.50
CA GLU A 194 -14.26 3.76 -5.03
C GLU A 194 -12.87 3.34 -4.52
N MET A 195 -11.92 4.27 -4.42
CA MET A 195 -10.59 4.02 -3.87
C MET A 195 -10.45 4.73 -2.53
N TYR A 196 -10.59 3.97 -1.45
CA TYR A 196 -10.37 4.49 -0.11
C TYR A 196 -8.95 4.19 0.32
N TRP A 197 -8.31 5.18 0.91
CA TRP A 197 -6.91 5.12 1.26
C TRP A 197 -6.62 6.00 2.47
N GLN A 198 -5.63 5.57 3.23
CA GLN A 198 -5.03 6.35 4.28
C GLN A 198 -3.59 5.86 4.48
N GLU A 199 -2.78 6.71 5.09
CA GLU A 199 -1.38 6.40 5.36
C GLU A 199 -1.15 6.40 6.87
N GLN A 200 -1.01 5.21 7.46
CA GLN A 200 -0.67 5.10 8.87
C GLN A 200 0.71 5.69 9.11
N PHE A 201 1.73 5.23 8.36
CA PHE A 201 3.12 5.66 8.52
C PHE A 201 3.64 6.21 7.19
N PRO A 202 3.51 7.52 6.92
CA PRO A 202 3.97 8.11 5.65
C PRO A 202 5.44 7.85 5.38
N VAL A 203 6.23 7.92 6.44
CA VAL A 203 7.63 7.52 6.45
C VAL A 203 7.98 6.93 7.81
N ALA A 204 8.81 5.90 7.82
CA ALA A 204 9.22 5.18 9.01
C ALA A 204 10.67 4.68 8.89
N ASP A 205 11.33 4.54 10.03
CA ASP A 205 12.50 3.67 10.15
C ASP A 205 12.04 2.22 10.00
N ALA A 206 12.76 1.44 9.20
CA ALA A 206 12.48 0.04 8.96
C ALA A 206 13.61 -0.84 9.47
N LYS A 207 13.25 -1.96 10.10
CA LYS A 207 14.16 -3.01 10.51
C LYS A 207 13.62 -4.36 10.08
N VAL A 208 14.25 -4.98 9.10
CA VAL A 208 13.83 -6.26 8.53
C VAL A 208 14.77 -7.35 9.01
N ARG A 209 14.23 -8.40 9.61
CA ARG A 209 14.96 -9.56 10.12
C ARG A 209 14.21 -10.85 9.76
N LEU A 210 14.32 -11.29 8.50
CA LEU A 210 13.67 -12.50 7.99
C LEU A 210 14.69 -13.57 7.58
N ASN A 211 14.34 -14.83 7.79
CA ASN A 211 14.92 -15.96 7.08
C ASN A 211 13.93 -16.44 6.01
N ILE A 212 14.38 -16.49 4.76
CA ILE A 212 13.59 -16.88 3.59
C ILE A 212 14.26 -18.09 2.95
N ARG A 213 13.64 -19.26 3.10
CA ARG A 213 14.09 -20.56 2.57
C ARG A 213 15.55 -20.88 2.96
N GLY A 214 15.91 -20.58 4.21
CA GLY A 214 17.26 -20.77 4.74
C GLY A 214 18.21 -19.59 4.48
N SER A 215 17.86 -18.62 3.62
CA SER A 215 18.68 -17.44 3.35
C SER A 215 18.32 -16.28 4.26
N GLU A 216 19.31 -15.61 4.83
CA GLU A 216 19.08 -14.39 5.63
C GLU A 216 18.69 -13.21 4.72
N PHE A 217 17.70 -12.45 5.17
CA PHE A 217 17.24 -11.23 4.56
C PHE A 217 17.10 -10.15 5.63
N HIS A 218 18.23 -9.52 5.96
CA HIS A 218 18.37 -8.58 7.05
C HIS A 218 18.83 -7.22 6.55
N PHE A 219 18.13 -6.15 6.91
CA PHE A 219 18.60 -4.77 6.70
C PHE A 219 17.90 -3.78 7.63
N ASP A 220 18.52 -2.62 7.81
CA ASP A 220 17.91 -1.41 8.36
C ASP A 220 17.71 -0.40 7.21
N GLY A 221 16.68 0.43 7.32
CA GLY A 221 16.26 1.24 6.19
C GLY A 221 15.08 2.17 6.42
N VAL A 222 14.42 2.50 5.32
CA VAL A 222 13.30 3.45 5.26
C VAL A 222 12.09 2.76 4.64
N GLY A 223 10.94 2.95 5.24
CA GLY A 223 9.71 2.33 4.78
C GLY A 223 8.46 3.06 5.21
N GLY A 224 7.34 2.36 5.17
CA GLY A 224 6.07 2.89 5.63
C GLY A 224 4.95 1.85 5.58
N ARG A 225 3.74 2.32 5.86
CA ARG A 225 2.58 1.47 6.01
C ARG A 225 1.31 2.22 5.69
N ASP A 226 0.57 1.69 4.73
CA ASP A 226 -0.72 2.20 4.31
C ASP A 226 -1.83 1.15 4.43
N LYS A 227 -3.05 1.63 4.21
CA LYS A 227 -4.21 0.77 4.05
C LYS A 227 -5.10 1.32 2.96
N ASN A 228 -5.64 0.40 2.17
CA ASN A 228 -6.71 0.68 1.22
C ASN A 228 -7.85 -0.32 1.37
N TRP A 229 -9.05 0.11 0.99
CA TRP A 229 -10.21 -0.75 0.94
C TRP A 229 -11.16 -0.26 -0.14
N ASN A 230 -11.68 -1.19 -0.92
CA ASN A 230 -12.35 -0.86 -2.16
C ASN A 230 -13.62 -1.70 -2.29
N PRO A 231 -14.75 -1.11 -2.75
CA PRO A 231 -15.97 -1.85 -3.02
C PRO A 231 -15.82 -2.80 -4.21
N ARG A 232 -14.86 -2.56 -5.10
CA ARG A 232 -14.54 -3.41 -6.25
C ARG A 232 -13.03 -3.68 -6.37
N PRO A 233 -12.62 -4.76 -7.06
CA PRO A 233 -11.21 -5.08 -7.22
C PRO A 233 -10.41 -4.00 -7.94
N TRP A 234 -9.13 -3.89 -7.58
CA TRP A 234 -8.17 -2.95 -8.19
C TRP A 234 -8.16 -2.95 -9.72
N ALA A 235 -8.26 -4.13 -10.34
CA ALA A 235 -8.28 -4.30 -11.79
C ALA A 235 -9.47 -3.60 -12.49
N VAL A 236 -10.52 -3.24 -11.73
CA VAL A 236 -11.72 -2.57 -12.23
C VAL A 236 -11.70 -1.07 -11.94
N ILE A 237 -11.14 -0.65 -10.81
CA ILE A 237 -11.21 0.75 -10.35
C ILE A 237 -9.98 1.58 -10.72
N SER A 238 -8.87 0.93 -11.08
CA SER A 238 -7.58 1.60 -11.30
C SER A 238 -7.06 1.39 -12.72
N GLN A 239 -6.69 2.49 -13.38
CA GLN A 239 -5.97 2.46 -14.67
C GLN A 239 -4.46 2.55 -14.47
N ASN A 240 -4.03 3.39 -13.54
CA ASN A 240 -2.63 3.62 -13.22
C ASN A 240 -2.48 4.00 -11.76
N TRP A 241 -1.40 3.56 -11.10
CA TRP A 241 -0.99 4.14 -9.83
C TRP A 241 0.53 4.16 -9.69
N ASP A 242 1.03 5.30 -9.24
CA ASP A 242 2.40 5.51 -8.82
C ASP A 242 2.36 6.00 -7.38
N MET A 243 3.18 5.38 -6.54
CA MET A 243 3.32 5.75 -5.14
C MET A 243 4.80 5.85 -4.82
N ALA A 244 5.19 6.85 -4.03
CA ALA A 244 6.53 6.93 -3.50
C ALA A 244 6.50 7.45 -2.07
N ARG A 245 7.33 6.87 -1.23
CA ARG A 245 7.72 7.45 0.05
C ARG A 245 9.22 7.55 0.13
N ALA A 246 9.71 8.57 0.81
CA ALA A 246 11.15 8.81 0.87
C ALA A 246 11.56 9.58 2.13
N ILE A 247 12.75 9.31 2.63
CA ILE A 247 13.40 10.14 3.65
C ILE A 247 14.62 10.78 3.01
N VAL A 248 14.67 12.11 3.03
CA VAL A 248 15.69 12.93 2.37
C VAL A 248 16.20 13.98 3.35
N GLY A 249 17.33 13.69 4.01
CA GLY A 249 17.81 14.53 5.11
C GLY A 249 16.74 14.71 6.20
N PRO A 250 16.30 15.94 6.51
CA PRO A 250 15.29 16.18 7.54
C PRO A 250 13.84 15.97 7.05
N TYR A 251 13.64 15.68 5.76
CA TYR A 251 12.32 15.62 5.15
C TYR A 251 11.83 14.18 5.00
N GLY A 252 10.56 13.95 5.32
CA GLY A 252 9.80 12.79 4.84
C GLY A 252 8.92 13.21 3.68
N LEU A 253 8.85 12.40 2.63
CA LEU A 253 7.99 12.59 1.47
C LEU A 253 7.03 11.42 1.38
N MET A 254 5.76 11.71 1.13
CA MET A 254 4.75 10.72 0.74
C MET A 254 4.00 11.25 -0.48
N LEU A 255 3.82 10.40 -1.49
CA LEU A 255 3.24 10.76 -2.77
C LEU A 255 2.36 9.64 -3.31
N TRP A 256 1.19 10.01 -3.82
CA TRP A 256 0.35 9.20 -4.70
C TRP A 256 -0.01 9.98 -5.95
N ASN A 257 0.06 9.30 -7.09
CA ASN A 257 -0.47 9.72 -8.38
C ASN A 257 -1.28 8.55 -8.97
N TYR A 258 -2.60 8.71 -9.03
CA TYR A 258 -3.53 7.62 -9.35
C TYR A 258 -4.47 8.04 -10.47
N THR A 259 -4.67 7.19 -11.48
CA THR A 259 -5.68 7.39 -12.51
C THR A 259 -6.81 6.39 -12.31
N SER A 260 -8.00 6.93 -12.08
CA SER A 260 -9.23 6.18 -11.85
C SER A 260 -9.77 5.58 -13.14
N ALA A 261 -10.08 4.29 -13.12
CA ALA A 261 -10.83 3.64 -14.20
C ALA A 261 -12.33 3.94 -14.15
N VAL A 262 -12.83 4.42 -13.01
CA VAL A 262 -14.26 4.68 -12.78
C VAL A 262 -14.72 5.94 -13.52
N ASP A 263 -13.89 6.98 -13.53
CA ASP A 263 -14.22 8.29 -14.12
C ASP A 263 -13.13 8.84 -15.05
N GLY A 264 -12.02 8.12 -15.23
CA GLY A 264 -10.93 8.49 -16.14
C GLY A 264 -10.06 9.66 -15.64
N ARG A 265 -10.23 10.10 -14.39
CA ARG A 265 -9.51 11.25 -13.84
C ARG A 265 -8.28 10.86 -13.04
N SER A 266 -7.30 11.75 -13.01
CA SER A 266 -6.13 11.63 -12.14
C SER A 266 -6.40 12.27 -10.77
N TYR A 267 -5.93 11.60 -9.74
CA TYR A 267 -6.02 11.96 -8.34
C TYR A 267 -4.61 11.98 -7.75
N PHE A 268 -4.32 13.04 -7.01
CA PHE A 268 -2.99 13.32 -6.52
C PHE A 268 -3.02 13.55 -5.02
N SER A 269 -1.98 13.11 -4.31
CA SER A 269 -1.80 13.39 -2.90
C SER A 269 -0.31 13.46 -2.61
N ALA A 270 0.16 14.60 -2.11
CA ALA A 270 1.55 14.74 -1.67
C ALA A 270 1.61 15.38 -0.29
N ALA A 271 2.55 14.93 0.53
CA ALA A 271 2.89 15.56 1.79
C ALA A 271 4.40 15.55 2.02
N VAL A 272 4.91 16.64 2.60
CA VAL A 272 6.27 16.71 3.13
C VAL A 272 6.18 16.87 4.64
N THR A 273 6.86 16.01 5.37
CA THR A 273 7.03 16.10 6.82
C THR A 273 8.44 16.56 7.17
N LYS A 274 8.58 17.18 8.33
CA LYS A 274 9.86 17.45 8.98
C LYS A 274 9.74 17.09 10.45
N GLY A 275 10.28 15.93 10.81
CA GLY A 275 9.94 15.27 12.08
C GLY A 275 8.46 14.90 12.12
N ASP A 276 7.80 15.18 13.23
CA ASP A 276 6.40 14.85 13.50
C ASP A 276 5.38 15.83 12.90
N LYS A 277 5.82 16.78 12.06
CA LYS A 277 4.96 17.83 11.48
C LYS A 277 4.87 17.70 9.97
N VAL A 278 3.65 17.79 9.45
CA VAL A 278 3.40 18.06 8.02
C VAL A 278 3.70 19.54 7.76
N ILE A 279 4.69 19.82 6.91
CA ILE A 279 5.11 21.18 6.53
C ILE A 279 4.61 21.57 5.14
N PHE A 280 4.22 20.62 4.31
CA PHE A 280 3.59 20.86 3.02
C PHE A 280 2.60 19.73 2.75
N ARG A 281 1.48 20.07 2.13
CA ARG A 281 0.51 19.08 1.66
C ARG A 281 -0.28 19.64 0.49
N THR A 282 -0.69 18.78 -0.43
CA THR A 282 -1.62 19.14 -1.50
C THR A 282 -2.31 17.92 -2.07
N ALA A 283 -3.51 18.13 -2.62
CA ALA A 283 -4.18 17.21 -3.51
C ALA A 283 -4.27 17.76 -4.95
N ASN A 284 -3.74 18.97 -5.19
CA ASN A 284 -3.80 19.65 -6.47
C ASN A 284 -2.57 19.26 -7.29
N GLN A 285 -2.80 18.68 -8.46
CA GLN A 285 -1.72 18.37 -9.41
C GLN A 285 -1.44 19.52 -10.38
N GLU A 286 -2.43 20.39 -10.60
CA GLU A 286 -2.34 21.50 -11.53
C GLU A 286 -1.61 22.70 -10.92
N ALA A 287 -0.74 23.34 -11.71
CA ALA A 287 -0.04 24.53 -11.28
C ALA A 287 -1.02 25.64 -10.93
N SER A 288 -0.77 26.30 -9.79
CA SER A 288 -1.61 27.38 -9.28
C SER A 288 -0.76 28.53 -8.79
N CYS A 289 -1.25 29.75 -8.98
CA CYS A 289 -0.63 30.96 -8.43
C CYS A 289 -1.05 31.23 -6.98
N SER A 290 -2.08 30.56 -6.46
CA SER A 290 -2.67 30.86 -5.16
C SER A 290 -2.76 29.66 -4.22
N GLU A 291 -2.82 28.44 -4.75
CA GLU A 291 -2.98 27.22 -3.96
C GLU A 291 -1.72 26.35 -4.02
N ASP A 292 -1.45 25.63 -2.95
CA ASP A 292 -0.36 24.65 -2.90
C ASP A 292 -0.65 23.56 -3.94
N TYR A 293 0.35 23.19 -4.75
CA TYR A 293 0.23 22.20 -5.82
C TYR A 293 1.49 21.35 -5.95
N GLY A 294 1.40 20.22 -6.65
CA GLY A 294 2.53 19.37 -6.93
C GLY A 294 2.49 18.77 -8.33
N THR A 295 3.65 18.61 -8.96
CA THR A 295 3.76 17.91 -10.24
C THR A 295 4.56 16.62 -10.07
N PHE A 296 4.17 15.61 -10.84
CA PHE A 296 4.82 14.31 -10.87
C PHE A 296 5.18 13.97 -12.31
N LYS A 297 6.42 13.53 -12.53
CA LYS A 297 6.90 13.12 -13.84
C LYS A 297 7.78 11.88 -13.75
N LEU A 298 7.46 10.88 -14.54
CA LEU A 298 8.33 9.75 -14.82
C LEU A 298 9.56 10.21 -15.62
N THR A 299 10.75 9.79 -15.19
CA THR A 299 12.01 10.04 -15.90
C THR A 299 12.38 8.81 -16.73
N ASN A 300 13.17 9.00 -17.78
CA ASN A 300 13.64 7.95 -18.70
C ASN A 300 15.12 8.11 -19.10
N THR A 301 15.85 8.95 -18.37
CA THR A 301 17.24 9.31 -18.68
C THR A 301 18.23 8.81 -17.63
N GLY A 302 17.75 8.15 -16.59
CA GLY A 302 18.58 7.56 -15.55
C GLY A 302 19.29 6.28 -16.02
N PRO A 303 20.31 5.82 -15.29
CA PRO A 303 21.11 4.66 -15.69
C PRO A 303 20.44 3.32 -15.38
N VAL A 304 19.42 3.30 -14.51
CA VAL A 304 18.75 2.07 -14.05
C VAL A 304 17.28 2.11 -14.45
N HIS A 305 16.88 1.09 -15.19
CA HIS A 305 15.49 0.77 -15.48
C HIS A 305 15.07 -0.39 -14.58
N LEU A 306 13.77 -0.50 -14.28
CA LEU A 306 13.27 -1.73 -13.68
C LEU A 306 13.43 -2.88 -14.66
N SER A 307 14.15 -3.92 -14.25
CA SER A 307 14.52 -5.05 -15.10
C SER A 307 14.95 -6.26 -14.27
N SER A 308 15.41 -7.31 -14.95
CA SER A 308 16.11 -8.42 -14.30
C SER A 308 17.60 -8.14 -14.16
N PRO A 309 18.27 -8.74 -13.15
CA PRO A 309 19.74 -8.79 -13.13
C PRO A 309 20.31 -9.36 -14.43
N ALA A 310 21.47 -8.85 -14.85
CA ALA A 310 22.15 -9.33 -16.06
C ALA A 310 22.39 -10.84 -15.99
N GLY A 311 22.12 -11.56 -17.09
CA GLY A 311 22.29 -13.01 -17.16
C GLY A 311 21.17 -13.83 -16.51
N SER A 312 20.06 -13.21 -16.12
CA SER A 312 18.86 -13.93 -15.66
C SER A 312 18.34 -14.89 -16.74
N LYS A 313 18.02 -16.13 -16.35
CA LYS A 313 17.47 -17.15 -17.26
C LYS A 313 16.13 -16.73 -17.88
N ASP A 314 15.30 -16.06 -17.07
CA ASP A 314 13.99 -15.53 -17.47
C ASP A 314 13.97 -14.01 -17.18
N PRO A 315 14.41 -13.17 -18.13
CA PRO A 315 14.46 -11.73 -17.92
C PRO A 315 13.05 -11.13 -17.86
N LEU A 316 12.87 -10.15 -16.96
CA LEU A 316 11.67 -9.32 -16.92
C LEU A 316 11.64 -8.36 -18.11
N PRO A 317 10.46 -7.85 -18.51
CA PRO A 317 10.40 -6.78 -19.48
C PRO A 317 11.18 -5.56 -18.98
N ASP A 318 11.86 -4.85 -19.87
CA ASP A 318 12.53 -3.61 -19.49
C ASP A 318 11.50 -2.50 -19.32
N SER A 319 11.52 -1.82 -18.18
CA SER A 319 10.75 -0.59 -18.03
C SER A 319 11.35 0.53 -18.88
N ARG A 320 10.53 1.41 -19.45
CA ARG A 320 11.03 2.65 -20.09
C ARG A 320 11.40 3.74 -19.08
N HIS A 321 11.07 3.53 -17.81
CA HIS A 321 11.21 4.55 -16.78
C HIS A 321 12.38 4.24 -15.84
N THR A 322 13.00 5.31 -15.37
CA THR A 322 14.24 5.28 -14.57
C THR A 322 14.08 5.91 -13.20
N GLY A 323 12.92 6.51 -12.92
CA GLY A 323 12.70 7.26 -11.69
C GLY A 323 11.55 8.24 -11.76
N TYR A 324 11.48 9.09 -10.74
CA TYR A 324 10.52 10.17 -10.59
C TYR A 324 11.20 11.52 -10.43
N LEU A 325 10.55 12.55 -10.97
CA LEU A 325 10.81 13.94 -10.66
C LEU A 325 9.53 14.54 -10.07
N ILE A 326 9.68 15.14 -8.88
CA ILE A 326 8.58 15.64 -8.08
C ILE A 326 8.89 17.09 -7.72
N ASP A 327 7.99 18.00 -8.06
CA ASP A 327 8.05 19.40 -7.66
C ASP A 327 6.80 19.72 -6.84
N LEU A 328 6.97 20.30 -5.66
CA LEU A 328 5.90 20.66 -4.72
C LEU A 328 6.04 22.14 -4.39
N VAL A 329 5.00 22.93 -4.62
CA VAL A 329 5.09 24.40 -4.60
C VAL A 329 4.00 24.97 -3.72
N SER A 330 4.38 25.88 -2.83
CA SER A 330 3.47 26.69 -2.03
C SER A 330 3.61 28.17 -2.43
N PRO A 331 2.77 28.68 -3.34
CA PRO A 331 2.85 30.06 -3.81
C PRO A 331 2.73 31.08 -2.68
N LYS A 332 1.80 30.85 -1.74
CA LYS A 332 1.56 31.73 -0.59
C LYS A 332 2.76 31.86 0.33
N ARG A 333 3.58 30.81 0.44
CA ARG A 333 4.79 30.79 1.28
C ARG A 333 6.08 31.09 0.51
N GLY A 334 6.01 31.12 -0.82
CA GLY A 334 7.20 31.22 -1.67
C GLY A 334 8.13 30.02 -1.53
N GLU A 335 7.61 28.85 -1.16
CA GLU A 335 8.39 27.64 -0.94
C GLU A 335 8.22 26.65 -2.10
N HIS A 336 9.31 26.01 -2.51
CA HIS A 336 9.32 25.03 -3.58
C HIS A 336 10.24 23.88 -3.17
N TRP A 337 9.71 22.68 -2.99
CA TRP A 337 10.49 21.47 -2.79
C TRP A 337 10.62 20.71 -4.08
N ARG A 338 11.81 20.16 -4.33
CA ARG A 338 12.06 19.31 -5.49
C ARG A 338 12.76 18.04 -5.04
N PHE A 339 12.29 16.91 -5.54
CA PHE A 339 12.85 15.59 -5.27
C PHE A 339 13.03 14.82 -6.58
N ALA A 340 14.19 14.19 -6.74
CA ALA A 340 14.49 13.25 -7.81
C ALA A 340 14.71 11.88 -7.18
N ILE A 341 13.89 10.91 -7.56
CA ILE A 341 13.96 9.51 -7.10
C ILE A 341 14.44 8.66 -8.28
N ASP A 342 15.41 7.78 -8.07
CA ASP A 342 15.80 6.76 -9.05
C ASP A 342 15.20 5.39 -8.71
N PHE A 343 15.24 4.47 -9.66
CA PHE A 343 14.83 3.08 -9.48
C PHE A 343 16.02 2.16 -9.22
N SER A 344 16.84 2.49 -8.21
CA SER A 344 18.07 1.77 -7.85
C SER A 344 17.96 0.24 -7.81
N GLN A 345 16.83 -0.30 -7.35
CA GLN A 345 16.62 -1.75 -7.26
C GLN A 345 15.17 -2.14 -7.58
N THR A 346 15.01 -3.20 -8.37
CA THR A 346 13.69 -3.76 -8.69
C THR A 346 13.26 -4.75 -7.62
N THR A 347 12.23 -4.43 -6.82
CA THR A 347 11.62 -5.35 -5.85
C THR A 347 10.84 -6.44 -6.57
N PHE A 348 9.92 -6.03 -7.44
CA PHE A 348 9.26 -6.88 -8.43
C PHE A 348 8.90 -6.03 -9.64
N TRP A 349 8.75 -6.69 -10.79
CA TRP A 349 8.25 -6.09 -12.01
C TRP A 349 7.60 -7.19 -12.84
N PHE A 350 6.31 -7.06 -13.17
CA PHE A 350 5.63 -8.06 -13.97
C PHE A 350 4.51 -7.46 -14.80
N ARG A 351 4.15 -8.18 -15.85
CA ARG A 351 3.01 -7.85 -16.70
C ARG A 351 1.71 -8.22 -15.99
N ALA A 352 0.93 -7.21 -15.59
CA ALA A 352 -0.35 -7.42 -14.91
C ALA A 352 -1.51 -7.57 -15.91
N SER A 353 -1.40 -7.00 -17.10
CA SER A 353 -2.34 -7.18 -18.20
C SER A 353 -1.65 -7.07 -19.56
N GLU A 354 -2.40 -7.23 -20.66
CA GLU A 354 -1.88 -6.98 -22.00
C GLU A 354 -1.33 -5.54 -22.17
N SER A 355 -1.84 -4.58 -21.41
CA SER A 355 -1.53 -3.16 -21.55
C SER A 355 -0.79 -2.56 -20.35
N LEU A 356 -0.44 -3.34 -19.33
CA LEU A 356 0.07 -2.80 -18.06
C LEU A 356 1.17 -3.67 -17.45
N ASN A 357 2.30 -3.03 -17.15
CA ASN A 357 3.31 -3.55 -16.24
C ASN A 357 3.19 -2.87 -14.87
N VAL A 358 3.46 -3.63 -13.81
CA VAL A 358 3.38 -3.17 -12.42
C VAL A 358 4.66 -3.53 -11.69
N GLY A 359 5.15 -2.57 -10.92
CA GLY A 359 6.42 -2.68 -10.22
C GLY A 359 6.44 -2.09 -8.85
N GLN A 360 7.45 -2.52 -8.12
CA GLN A 360 7.90 -1.90 -6.90
C GLN A 360 9.42 -1.80 -6.91
N PHE A 361 9.92 -0.74 -6.30
CA PHE A 361 11.34 -0.41 -6.32
C PHE A 361 11.84 0.03 -4.95
N ALA A 362 13.14 -0.19 -4.72
CA ALA A 362 13.93 0.67 -3.84
C ALA A 362 14.70 1.68 -4.70
N GLY A 363 14.87 2.88 -4.17
CA GLY A 363 15.43 4.01 -4.88
C GLY A 363 16.31 4.86 -3.99
N LYS A 364 17.25 5.57 -4.60
CA LYS A 364 17.91 6.71 -3.99
C LYS A 364 17.14 7.95 -4.36
N VAL A 365 17.21 8.93 -3.47
CA VAL A 365 16.53 10.21 -3.65
C VAL A 365 17.49 11.34 -3.35
N SER A 366 17.45 12.39 -4.16
CA SER A 366 18.06 13.68 -3.84
C SER A 366 17.03 14.79 -3.92
N GLY A 367 17.22 15.84 -3.13
CA GLY A 367 16.33 16.98 -3.14
C GLY A 367 16.21 17.70 -1.82
N GLY A 368 15.15 18.50 -1.70
CA GLY A 368 14.85 19.33 -0.55
C GLY A 368 14.15 20.62 -0.94
N LEU A 369 14.16 21.60 -0.04
CA LEU A 369 13.67 22.95 -0.30
C LEU A 369 14.64 23.67 -1.25
N MET A 370 14.13 24.16 -2.37
CA MET A 370 14.89 24.87 -3.40
C MET A 370 15.54 26.13 -2.84
N GLY A 371 16.78 26.40 -3.26
CA GLY A 371 17.61 27.48 -2.72
C GLY A 371 18.27 27.17 -1.38
N GLN A 372 18.00 25.99 -0.78
CA GLN A 372 18.71 25.49 0.41
C GLN A 372 19.64 24.32 0.06
N LYS A 373 20.24 23.73 1.09
CA LYS A 373 21.07 22.53 0.96
C LYS A 373 20.26 21.38 0.35
N GLU A 374 20.81 20.78 -0.70
CA GLU A 374 20.30 19.51 -1.22
C GLU A 374 20.72 18.35 -0.31
N TYR A 375 19.78 17.44 -0.06
CA TYR A 375 19.98 16.24 0.74
C TYR A 375 19.91 15.00 -0.13
N LYS A 376 20.46 13.90 0.38
CA LYS A 376 20.34 12.56 -0.20
C LYS A 376 19.63 11.65 0.80
N GLY A 377 19.02 10.59 0.29
CA GLY A 377 18.44 9.55 1.12
C GLY A 377 17.89 8.40 0.30
N VAL A 378 16.86 7.74 0.85
CA VAL A 378 16.29 6.50 0.31
C VAL A 378 14.79 6.65 0.10
N ALA A 379 14.30 5.99 -0.95
CA ALA A 379 12.91 5.89 -1.31
C ALA A 379 12.50 4.43 -1.54
N THR A 380 11.21 4.17 -1.37
CA THR A 380 10.54 2.95 -1.83
C THR A 380 9.19 3.36 -2.42
N GLY A 381 8.69 2.58 -3.36
CA GLY A 381 7.46 2.95 -4.04
C GLY A 381 7.04 1.96 -5.10
N SER A 382 5.88 2.22 -5.68
CA SER A 382 5.36 1.47 -6.82
C SER A 382 5.35 2.34 -8.06
N VAL A 383 5.52 1.69 -9.20
CA VAL A 383 5.44 2.30 -10.54
C VAL A 383 4.58 1.46 -11.44
N GLN A 384 3.84 2.12 -12.32
CA GLN A 384 3.09 1.47 -13.37
C GLN A 384 3.45 2.00 -14.74
N GLU A 385 3.41 1.08 -15.71
CA GLU A 385 3.74 1.41 -17.07
C GLU A 385 2.70 0.86 -18.04
N LEU A 386 1.97 1.78 -18.65
CA LEU A 386 1.06 1.47 -19.74
C LEU A 386 1.84 1.13 -21.02
N LEU A 387 1.62 -0.08 -21.52
CA LEU A 387 2.16 -0.57 -22.77
C LEU A 387 1.25 -0.05 -23.90
N GLY A 388 1.75 0.92 -24.67
CA GLY A 388 0.96 1.60 -25.69
C GLY A 388 0.55 0.66 -26.84
N GLY A 389 -0.75 0.70 -27.18
CA GLY A 389 -1.31 -0.04 -28.33
C GLY A 389 -2.82 0.02 -28.56
N LEU A 390 -3.61 0.93 -27.96
CA LEU A 390 -4.92 1.32 -28.46
C LEU A 390 -5.37 2.62 -27.76
N ARG A 391 -5.46 3.71 -28.53
CA ARG A 391 -6.36 4.80 -28.15
C ARG A 391 -7.76 4.17 -28.13
N PHE A 392 -8.49 4.32 -27.04
CA PHE A 392 -9.95 4.20 -27.10
C PHE A 392 -10.41 5.26 -28.12
N VAL A 393 -10.60 4.83 -29.37
CA VAL A 393 -11.46 5.55 -30.30
C VAL A 393 -12.86 5.21 -29.80
N PRO A 394 -13.65 6.19 -29.30
CA PRO A 394 -15.06 5.92 -29.06
C PRO A 394 -15.62 5.55 -30.42
N SER A 395 -15.96 4.28 -30.62
CA SER A 395 -16.69 3.85 -31.80
C SER A 395 -18.02 4.58 -31.75
N GLY A 396 -18.10 5.65 -32.53
CA GLY A 396 -19.34 6.32 -32.83
C GLY A 396 -20.34 5.31 -33.36
N PHE A 397 -21.58 5.44 -32.88
CA PHE A 397 -22.75 5.03 -33.65
C PHE A 397 -22.64 5.61 -35.07
N PRO A 398 -22.91 4.82 -36.12
CA PRO A 398 -24.28 4.85 -36.70
C PRO A 398 -24.66 3.58 -37.52
N PRO A 399 -25.82 3.56 -38.20
CA PRO A 399 -27.17 3.96 -37.82
C PRO A 399 -28.00 2.79 -37.24
#